data_AF-A0A4Q3EGX3-F1
#
_entry.id   AF-A0A4Q3EGX3-F1
#
_cell.length_a   1.000
_cell.length_b   1.000
_cell.length_c   1.000
_cell.angle_alpha   90.00
_cell.angle_beta   90.00
_cell.angle_gamma   90.00
#
_symmetry.space_group_name_H-M   'P 1'
#
loop_
_entity.id
_entity.type
_entity.pdbx_description
1 polymer ?
#
loop_
_entity_poly.entity_id
_entity_poly.type
_entity_poly.pdbx_seq_one_letter_code
_entity_poly.pdbx_strand_id
1 'polypeptide(L)'
;TYRGEDNHKGFYNDKEKLMATFPLNLKGQKVYKNAPYDVTESRLANTFFNDWDKIKNNVLLNWVDVTDKDNTYGMALFTDHTTNYAHGEDFPLGLTLQYSGVGLWGRNYKIDGPTVINYSLVPHAGKWDKAGLWTESTKWNEPLVAVQSNSPVGDSGKSLINVQGEGYEVSSVTFEGNDMLVRLFNAEGDNVARKLAFDFKTDKVELVELNGNKKEELQVTKNAKGGASVLVSAPRFGLRTVKFTNAKSN
;
A
#
# COMPACT_ATOMS: atom_id res chain seq x y z
N THR A 1 23.71 30.57 14.15
CA THR A 1 23.30 29.34 14.84
C THR A 1 21.79 29.34 14.93
N TYR A 2 21.17 28.25 14.47
CA TYR A 2 19.72 28.05 14.45
C TYR A 2 19.19 27.72 15.86
N ARG A 3 18.06 28.30 16.30
CA ARG A 3 17.43 27.97 17.59
C ARG A 3 16.24 27.06 17.41
N GLY A 4 16.03 26.10 18.31
CA GLY A 4 14.96 25.09 18.18
C GLY A 4 13.55 25.67 18.08
N GLU A 5 13.34 26.83 18.72
CA GLU A 5 12.10 27.60 18.75
C GLU A 5 11.83 28.44 17.49
N ASP A 6 12.81 28.62 16.60
CA ASP A 6 12.62 29.41 15.38
C ASP A 6 11.56 28.75 14.49
N ASN A 7 10.46 29.44 14.19
CA ASN A 7 9.37 28.91 13.36
C ASN A 7 9.83 28.65 11.91
N HIS A 8 10.73 29.50 11.41
CA HIS A 8 11.31 29.40 10.09
C HIS A 8 12.53 28.48 10.10
N LYS A 9 12.47 27.37 9.35
CA LYS A 9 13.55 26.38 9.27
C LYS A 9 13.78 25.95 7.82
N GLY A 10 15.01 26.11 7.34
CA GLY A 10 15.37 25.71 5.97
C GLY A 10 15.24 24.21 5.72
N PHE A 11 15.44 23.37 6.73
CA PHE A 11 15.36 21.91 6.59
C PHE A 11 13.95 21.35 6.39
N TYR A 12 12.92 22.19 6.53
CA TYR A 12 11.55 21.84 6.16
C TYR A 12 11.35 21.75 4.65
N ASN A 13 12.08 22.56 3.89
CA ASN A 13 11.93 22.61 2.45
C ASN A 13 12.72 21.48 1.78
N ASP A 14 12.00 20.54 1.20
CA ASP A 14 12.60 19.40 0.51
C ASP A 14 13.51 19.79 -0.67
N LYS A 15 13.36 21.00 -1.23
CA LYS A 15 14.29 21.50 -2.27
C LYS A 15 15.75 21.54 -1.83
N GLU A 16 15.99 21.64 -0.53
CA GLU A 16 17.32 21.70 0.07
C GLU A 16 17.85 20.30 0.46
N LYS A 17 17.13 19.23 0.11
CA LYS A 17 17.50 17.83 0.39
C LYS A 17 18.04 17.16 -0.87
N LEU A 18 18.75 16.04 -0.70
CA LEU A 18 19.15 15.22 -1.83
C LEU A 18 17.89 14.53 -2.39
N MET A 19 17.62 14.76 -3.67
CA MET A 19 16.44 14.22 -4.35
C MET A 19 16.79 13.60 -5.70
N ALA A 20 16.03 12.59 -6.10
CA ALA A 20 15.87 12.21 -7.50
C ALA A 20 14.60 12.87 -8.04
N THR A 21 14.68 13.50 -9.22
CA THR A 21 13.54 14.21 -9.84
C THR A 21 13.15 13.61 -11.18
N PHE A 22 11.85 13.60 -11.44
CA PHE A 22 11.22 12.94 -12.59
C PHE A 22 10.26 13.92 -13.27
N PRO A 23 10.73 14.69 -14.27
CA PRO A 23 9.87 15.56 -15.05
C PRO A 23 8.86 14.73 -15.86
N LEU A 24 7.58 15.10 -15.77
CA LEU A 24 6.48 14.40 -16.46
C LEU A 24 5.82 15.32 -17.48
N ASN A 25 5.62 14.81 -18.69
CA ASN A 25 4.87 15.52 -19.73
C ASN A 25 3.35 15.32 -19.58
N LEU A 26 2.84 15.55 -18.37
CA LEU A 26 1.42 15.46 -18.01
C LEU A 26 0.86 16.86 -17.75
N LYS A 27 -0.29 17.17 -18.34
CA LYS A 27 -0.93 18.50 -18.24
C LYS A 27 -1.94 18.53 -17.08
N GLY A 28 -1.91 19.62 -16.30
CA GLY A 28 -2.85 19.83 -15.19
C GLY A 28 -2.78 18.71 -14.16
N GLN A 29 -1.57 18.44 -13.67
CA GLN A 29 -1.25 17.27 -12.87
C GLN A 29 -2.10 17.18 -11.59
N LYS A 30 -2.60 15.98 -11.29
CA LYS A 30 -3.19 15.61 -10.00
C LYS A 30 -2.25 14.63 -9.30
N VAL A 31 -2.20 14.71 -7.97
CA VAL A 31 -1.31 13.87 -7.17
C VAL A 31 -2.15 12.99 -6.24
N TYR A 32 -1.91 11.69 -6.31
CA TYR A 32 -2.51 10.68 -5.43
C TYR A 32 -1.43 10.03 -4.59
N LYS A 33 -1.73 9.74 -3.33
CA LYS A 33 -0.72 9.31 -2.37
C LYS A 33 -1.22 8.10 -1.61
N ASN A 34 -0.38 7.08 -1.55
CA ASN A 34 -0.61 5.96 -0.67
C ASN A 34 -0.54 6.39 0.80
N ALA A 35 -1.49 5.90 1.58
CA ALA A 35 -1.53 6.02 3.03
C ALA A 35 -1.92 4.66 3.63
N PRO A 36 -1.75 4.44 4.95
CA PRO A 36 -2.16 3.19 5.59
C PRO A 36 -3.65 2.91 5.35
N TYR A 37 -3.93 1.88 4.55
CA TYR A 37 -5.29 1.47 4.15
C TYR A 37 -6.12 2.56 3.46
N ASP A 38 -5.49 3.52 2.76
CA ASP A 38 -6.19 4.60 2.05
C ASP A 38 -5.34 5.16 0.90
N VAL A 39 -5.98 5.90 -0.01
CA VAL A 39 -5.31 6.71 -1.03
C VAL A 39 -5.92 8.11 -1.05
N THR A 40 -5.10 9.12 -0.78
CA THR A 40 -5.55 10.52 -0.71
C THR A 40 -5.17 11.30 -1.97
N GLU A 41 -6.11 12.07 -2.52
CA GLU A 41 -5.82 13.10 -3.52
C GLU A 41 -5.25 14.36 -2.83
N SER A 42 -4.05 14.79 -3.22
CA SER A 42 -3.47 16.04 -2.74
C SER A 42 -4.21 17.23 -3.35
N ARG A 43 -4.57 18.20 -2.50
CA ARG A 43 -5.11 19.51 -2.92
C ARG A 43 -4.07 20.64 -2.84
N LEU A 44 -2.80 20.28 -2.59
CA LEU A 44 -1.71 21.23 -2.44
C LEU A 44 -1.20 21.67 -3.81
N ALA A 45 -1.00 22.97 -4.01
CA ALA A 45 -0.34 23.49 -5.22
C ALA A 45 1.15 23.12 -5.30
N ASN A 46 1.79 22.88 -4.15
CA ASN A 46 3.15 22.33 -4.03
C ASN A 46 3.39 21.81 -2.62
N THR A 47 4.46 21.03 -2.41
CA THR A 47 4.83 20.45 -1.09
C THR A 47 5.83 21.28 -0.28
N PHE A 48 6.27 22.45 -0.76
CA PHE A 48 7.34 23.23 -0.14
C PHE A 48 6.83 24.17 0.97
N PHE A 49 7.54 24.19 2.09
CA PHE A 49 7.32 25.10 3.21
C PHE A 49 8.62 25.29 3.99
N ASN A 50 8.78 26.46 4.61
CA ASN A 50 9.87 26.77 5.53
C ASN A 50 9.35 27.20 6.91
N ASP A 51 8.03 27.32 7.10
CA ASP A 51 7.41 27.72 8.36
C ASP A 51 6.53 26.57 8.86
N TRP A 52 6.56 26.26 10.16
CA TRP A 52 5.76 25.16 10.72
C TRP A 52 4.25 25.38 10.54
N ASP A 53 3.79 26.64 10.67
CA ASP A 53 2.38 27.00 10.49
C ASP A 53 1.86 26.81 9.06
N LYS A 54 2.77 26.55 8.11
CA LYS A 54 2.46 26.30 6.69
C LYS A 54 2.80 24.86 6.29
N ILE A 55 2.90 23.94 7.27
CA ILE A 55 3.22 22.54 7.03
C ILE A 55 2.31 21.94 5.96
N LYS A 56 2.92 21.15 5.07
CA LYS A 56 2.23 20.47 3.98
C LYS A 56 2.47 18.99 4.07
N ASN A 57 1.44 18.18 3.86
CA ASN A 57 1.58 16.74 3.92
C ASN A 57 2.27 16.22 2.65
N ASN A 58 3.57 15.98 2.77
CA ASN A 58 4.47 15.46 1.74
C ASN A 58 4.96 14.05 2.05
N VAL A 59 4.35 13.35 3.01
CA VAL A 59 4.74 11.99 3.41
C VAL A 59 4.30 11.01 2.31
N LEU A 60 5.19 10.07 2.01
CA LEU A 60 5.02 8.96 1.08
C LEU A 60 5.23 7.67 1.89
N LEU A 61 4.22 6.78 1.89
CA LEU A 61 4.32 5.45 2.50
C LEU A 61 5.02 4.45 1.57
N ASN A 62 4.32 3.96 0.52
CA ASN A 62 4.91 3.08 -0.50
C ASN A 62 4.99 3.72 -1.88
N TRP A 63 4.05 4.62 -2.21
CA TRP A 63 4.04 5.27 -3.52
C TRP A 63 3.32 6.62 -3.55
N VAL A 64 3.68 7.40 -4.56
CA VAL A 64 2.97 8.61 -5.00
C VAL A 64 2.72 8.51 -6.49
N ASP A 65 1.53 8.91 -6.93
CA ASP A 65 1.11 8.86 -8.33
C ASP A 65 0.78 10.27 -8.83
N VAL A 66 1.21 10.56 -10.06
CA VAL A 66 0.90 11.81 -10.76
C VAL A 66 0.16 11.46 -12.04
N THR A 67 -1.08 11.94 -12.15
CA THR A 67 -1.92 11.76 -13.34
C THR A 67 -2.17 13.09 -14.05
N ASP A 68 -2.50 13.05 -15.34
CA ASP A 68 -3.03 14.22 -16.03
C ASP A 68 -4.41 14.64 -15.49
N LYS A 69 -4.85 15.86 -15.85
CA LYS A 69 -6.13 16.43 -15.39
C LYS A 69 -7.35 15.57 -15.69
N ASP A 70 -7.28 14.76 -16.74
CA ASP A 70 -8.38 13.94 -17.25
C ASP A 70 -8.29 12.48 -16.73
N ASN A 71 -7.26 12.16 -15.93
CA ASN A 71 -6.91 10.81 -15.48
C ASN A 71 -6.74 9.81 -16.64
N THR A 72 -6.20 10.25 -17.77
CA THR A 72 -5.97 9.39 -18.94
C THR A 72 -4.65 8.64 -18.82
N TYR A 73 -3.59 9.36 -18.45
CA TYR A 73 -2.27 8.78 -18.22
C TYR A 73 -1.70 9.24 -16.87
N GLY A 74 -0.87 8.39 -16.30
CA GLY A 74 -0.13 8.72 -15.08
C GLY A 74 1.20 8.00 -14.98
N MET A 75 1.94 8.37 -13.95
CA MET A 75 3.16 7.69 -13.55
C MET A 75 3.21 7.63 -12.03
N ALA A 76 3.34 6.42 -11.52
CA ALA A 76 3.54 6.16 -10.10
C ALA A 76 5.02 5.99 -9.78
N LEU A 77 5.46 6.60 -8.69
CA LEU A 77 6.78 6.44 -8.11
C LEU A 77 6.65 5.57 -6.87
N PHE A 78 7.18 4.35 -6.94
CA PHE A 78 7.25 3.42 -5.82
C PHE A 78 8.57 3.58 -5.08
N THR A 79 8.57 3.34 -3.78
CA THR A 79 9.77 3.33 -2.93
C THR A 79 9.58 2.37 -1.75
N ASP A 80 10.67 1.76 -1.30
CA ASP A 80 10.74 0.83 -0.18
C ASP A 80 10.97 1.58 1.14
N HIS A 81 11.17 2.89 1.04
CA HIS A 81 11.34 3.79 2.16
C HIS A 81 10.09 4.65 2.35
N THR A 82 9.59 4.68 3.59
CA THR A 82 8.70 5.76 4.03
C THR A 82 9.51 7.04 4.13
N THR A 83 9.26 7.97 3.20
CA THR A 83 10.03 9.21 3.02
C THR A 83 9.10 10.35 2.60
N ASN A 84 9.66 11.43 2.05
CA ASN A 84 8.94 12.56 1.51
C ASN A 84 8.99 12.59 -0.02
N TYR A 85 7.91 13.06 -0.64
CA TYR A 85 7.90 13.42 -2.06
C TYR A 85 7.87 14.94 -2.24
N ALA A 86 8.48 15.42 -3.32
CA ALA A 86 8.41 16.80 -3.76
C ALA A 86 7.53 16.92 -5.01
N HIS A 87 6.71 17.97 -5.08
CA HIS A 87 5.91 18.28 -6.27
C HIS A 87 5.45 19.74 -6.23
N GLY A 88 5.32 20.39 -7.39
CA GLY A 88 4.64 21.68 -7.54
C GLY A 88 4.43 22.04 -9.01
N GLU A 89 3.68 23.12 -9.28
CA GLU A 89 3.40 23.58 -10.65
C GLU A 89 4.67 23.74 -11.51
N ASP A 90 5.71 24.37 -10.94
CA ASP A 90 7.02 24.57 -11.58
C ASP A 90 8.11 23.65 -11.01
N PHE A 91 7.75 22.49 -10.43
CA PHE A 91 8.72 21.56 -9.86
C PHE A 91 8.31 20.10 -10.13
N PRO A 92 9.19 19.29 -10.75
CA PRO A 92 8.86 17.92 -11.11
C PRO A 92 8.56 17.06 -9.88
N LEU A 93 7.97 15.88 -10.10
CA LEU A 93 7.88 14.89 -9.03
C LEU A 93 9.29 14.55 -8.53
N GLY A 94 9.50 14.56 -7.22
CA GLY A 94 10.78 14.25 -6.60
C GLY A 94 10.66 13.22 -5.49
N LEU A 95 11.64 12.32 -5.39
CA LEU A 95 11.84 11.42 -4.27
C LEU A 95 12.94 11.97 -3.36
N THR A 96 12.64 12.19 -2.08
CA THR A 96 13.68 12.55 -1.10
C THR A 96 14.53 11.34 -0.78
N LEU A 97 15.81 11.38 -1.14
CA LEU A 97 16.76 10.29 -0.96
C LEU A 97 17.58 10.42 0.33
N GLN A 98 17.96 11.65 0.70
CA GLN A 98 18.80 11.86 1.87
C GLN A 98 18.69 13.28 2.41
N TYR A 99 18.87 13.41 3.72
CA TYR A 99 19.05 14.69 4.39
C TYR A 99 20.16 14.58 5.45
N SER A 100 20.99 15.61 5.56
CA SER A 100 21.93 15.77 6.67
C SER A 100 21.82 17.18 7.23
N GLY A 101 21.76 17.27 8.55
CA GLY A 101 21.62 18.52 9.28
C GLY A 101 20.63 18.41 10.43
N VAL A 102 20.35 19.56 11.05
CA VAL A 102 19.42 19.67 12.18
C VAL A 102 17.99 19.37 11.71
N GLY A 103 17.21 18.67 12.53
CA GLY A 103 15.79 18.42 12.32
C GLY A 103 14.95 18.85 13.52
N LEU A 104 13.73 18.31 13.57
CA LEU A 104 12.82 18.57 14.68
C LEU A 104 13.45 18.17 16.03
N TRP A 105 13.15 18.97 17.05
CA TRP A 105 13.64 18.81 18.43
C TRP A 105 15.17 18.80 18.58
N GLY A 106 15.90 19.41 17.65
CA GLY A 106 17.36 19.57 17.73
C GLY A 106 18.16 18.32 17.35
N ARG A 107 17.51 17.26 16.86
CA ARG A 107 18.21 16.07 16.35
C ARG A 107 19.07 16.46 15.15
N ASN A 108 20.36 16.14 15.19
CA ASN A 108 21.26 16.41 14.06
C ASN A 108 21.51 15.11 13.28
N TYR A 109 20.92 14.99 12.09
CA TYR A 109 21.04 13.84 11.20
C TYR A 109 22.40 13.86 10.48
N LYS A 110 23.20 12.83 10.70
CA LYS A 110 24.48 12.61 10.03
C LYS A 110 24.35 11.53 8.97
N ILE A 111 25.20 11.59 7.95
CA ILE A 111 25.38 10.51 6.98
C ILE A 111 26.65 9.76 7.39
N ASP A 112 26.45 8.69 8.16
CA ASP A 112 27.55 7.90 8.74
C ASP A 112 27.88 6.64 7.88
N GLY A 113 27.26 6.51 6.71
CA GLY A 113 27.46 5.40 5.78
C GLY A 113 26.61 5.52 4.50
N PRO A 114 26.74 4.56 3.57
CA PRO A 114 25.94 4.54 2.35
C PRO A 114 24.45 4.31 2.65
N THR A 115 23.58 4.95 1.87
CA THR A 115 22.13 4.73 1.88
C THR A 115 21.72 4.10 0.56
N VAL A 116 20.98 3.00 0.65
CA VAL A 116 20.46 2.27 -0.51
C VAL A 116 18.95 2.42 -0.51
N ILE A 117 18.40 3.00 -1.58
CA ILE A 117 16.97 3.20 -1.79
C ILE A 117 16.59 2.52 -3.09
N ASN A 118 15.57 1.66 -3.06
CA ASN A 118 15.01 1.10 -4.27
C ASN A 118 13.74 1.86 -4.63
N TYR A 119 13.63 2.28 -5.87
CA TYR A 119 12.44 2.95 -6.37
C TYR A 119 12.12 2.46 -7.78
N SER A 120 10.86 2.60 -8.18
CA SER A 120 10.39 2.22 -9.51
C SER A 120 9.48 3.30 -10.09
N LEU A 121 9.55 3.49 -11.40
CA LEU A 121 8.63 4.33 -12.15
C LEU A 121 7.67 3.45 -12.91
N VAL A 122 6.38 3.55 -12.59
CA VAL A 122 5.32 2.73 -13.16
C VAL A 122 4.42 3.63 -14.01
N PRO A 123 4.69 3.75 -15.33
CA PRO A 123 3.76 4.43 -16.22
C PRO A 123 2.48 3.60 -16.37
N HIS A 124 1.33 4.27 -16.38
CA HIS A 124 0.05 3.59 -16.45
C HIS A 124 -1.01 4.41 -17.20
N ALA A 125 -2.07 3.72 -17.59
CA ALA A 125 -3.27 4.31 -18.17
C ALA A 125 -4.39 4.32 -17.12
N GLY A 126 -5.16 5.40 -17.10
CA GLY A 126 -6.23 5.61 -16.13
C GLY A 126 -5.75 6.24 -14.83
N LYS A 127 -6.67 6.31 -13.87
CA LYS A 127 -6.37 6.70 -12.48
C LYS A 127 -5.75 5.51 -11.74
N TRP A 128 -5.01 5.77 -10.66
CA TRP A 128 -4.37 4.76 -9.81
C TRP A 128 -5.21 3.50 -9.53
N ASP A 129 -6.52 3.65 -9.27
CA ASP A 129 -7.42 2.54 -8.92
C ASP A 129 -7.84 1.70 -10.13
N LYS A 130 -7.77 2.28 -11.33
CA LYS A 130 -7.96 1.56 -12.61
C LYS A 130 -6.67 0.95 -13.12
N ALA A 131 -5.54 1.54 -12.76
CA ALA A 131 -4.21 1.02 -13.06
C ALA A 131 -3.77 -0.11 -12.12
N GLY A 132 -4.50 -0.36 -11.02
CA GLY A 132 -4.17 -1.41 -10.06
C GLY A 132 -2.89 -1.12 -9.27
N LEU A 133 -2.57 0.16 -9.03
CA LEU A 133 -1.31 0.56 -8.41
C LEU A 133 -1.11 0.00 -7.00
N TRP A 134 -2.18 -0.22 -6.24
CA TRP A 134 -2.07 -0.91 -4.96
C TRP A 134 -1.57 -2.34 -5.17
N THR A 135 -2.19 -3.07 -6.09
CA THR A 135 -1.83 -4.44 -6.43
C THR A 135 -0.39 -4.54 -6.96
N GLU A 136 0.02 -3.63 -7.84
CA GLU A 136 1.40 -3.57 -8.34
C GLU A 136 2.40 -3.21 -7.24
N SER A 137 2.03 -2.30 -6.32
CA SER A 137 2.84 -1.98 -5.14
C SER A 137 3.01 -3.20 -4.24
N THR A 138 1.96 -3.98 -3.97
CA THR A 138 2.06 -5.21 -3.17
C THR A 138 3.03 -6.19 -3.81
N LYS A 139 2.93 -6.44 -5.13
CA LYS A 139 3.87 -7.32 -5.86
C LYS A 139 5.33 -6.85 -5.74
N TRP A 140 5.55 -5.54 -5.71
CA TRP A 140 6.89 -4.97 -5.57
C TRP A 140 7.44 -5.09 -4.15
N ASN A 141 6.57 -4.94 -3.13
CA ASN A 141 6.95 -5.07 -1.72
C ASN A 141 7.02 -6.54 -1.24
N GLU A 142 6.38 -7.48 -1.94
CA GLU A 142 6.34 -8.91 -1.63
C GLU A 142 7.04 -9.74 -2.72
N PRO A 143 8.39 -9.80 -2.72
CA PRO A 143 9.13 -10.53 -3.74
C PRO A 143 8.86 -12.04 -3.64
N LEU A 144 8.93 -12.72 -4.80
CA LEU A 144 8.82 -14.17 -4.87
C LEU A 144 9.93 -14.85 -4.05
N VAL A 145 9.53 -15.71 -3.12
CA VAL A 145 10.46 -16.53 -2.33
C VAL A 145 10.62 -17.89 -3.03
N ALA A 146 11.83 -18.16 -3.50
CA ALA A 146 12.18 -19.46 -4.06
C ALA A 146 12.60 -20.43 -2.95
N VAL A 147 12.05 -21.65 -2.96
CA VAL A 147 12.39 -22.72 -2.02
C VAL A 147 12.75 -23.98 -2.80
N GLN A 148 13.87 -24.61 -2.43
CA GLN A 148 14.24 -25.91 -2.98
C GLN A 148 13.45 -27.01 -2.26
N SER A 149 12.82 -27.89 -3.01
CA SER A 149 12.09 -29.05 -2.50
C SER A 149 12.56 -30.34 -3.18
N ASN A 150 12.56 -31.44 -2.42
CA ASN A 150 12.78 -32.78 -2.96
C ASN A 150 11.47 -33.44 -3.44
N SER A 151 10.33 -32.75 -3.32
CA SER A 151 9.04 -33.22 -3.82
C SER A 151 9.02 -33.25 -5.35
N PRO A 152 8.31 -34.21 -5.97
CA PRO A 152 8.08 -34.20 -7.41
C PRO A 152 7.40 -32.89 -7.87
N VAL A 153 7.72 -32.44 -9.09
CA VAL A 153 7.17 -31.20 -9.69
C VAL A 153 5.63 -31.19 -9.73
N GLY A 154 4.98 -32.35 -9.79
CA GLY A 154 3.51 -32.45 -9.80
C GLY A 154 2.82 -32.11 -8.47
N ASP A 155 3.55 -32.12 -7.36
CA ASP A 155 3.05 -31.77 -6.01
C ASP A 155 3.47 -30.34 -5.59
N SER A 156 4.12 -29.58 -6.48
CA SER A 156 4.66 -28.27 -6.13
C SER A 156 3.60 -27.17 -6.28
N GLY A 157 2.92 -26.86 -5.17
CA GLY A 157 2.16 -25.63 -4.99
C GLY A 157 0.65 -25.82 -4.84
N LYS A 158 0.12 -25.32 -3.73
CA LYS A 158 -1.33 -25.19 -3.48
C LYS A 158 -1.62 -23.76 -3.04
N SER A 159 -2.73 -23.20 -3.52
CA SER A 159 -3.21 -21.90 -3.06
C SER A 159 -3.95 -22.09 -1.75
N LEU A 160 -3.44 -21.51 -0.66
CA LEU A 160 -4.14 -21.57 0.63
C LEU A 160 -5.48 -20.82 0.55
N ILE A 161 -5.42 -19.59 0.02
CA ILE A 161 -6.53 -18.66 -0.13
C ILE A 161 -6.43 -18.01 -1.50
N ASN A 162 -7.56 -17.78 -2.15
CA ASN A 162 -7.65 -17.06 -3.41
C ASN A 162 -8.84 -16.10 -3.38
N VAL A 163 -8.57 -14.80 -3.43
CA VAL A 163 -9.60 -13.76 -3.57
C VAL A 163 -9.87 -13.57 -5.06
N GLN A 164 -11.07 -13.93 -5.52
CA GLN A 164 -11.43 -13.78 -6.93
C GLN A 164 -11.86 -12.35 -7.24
N GLY A 165 -11.31 -11.80 -8.31
CA GLY A 165 -11.54 -10.43 -8.77
C GLY A 165 -10.40 -9.49 -8.38
N GLU A 166 -10.54 -8.23 -8.76
CA GLU A 166 -9.50 -7.21 -8.55
C GLU A 166 -9.83 -6.29 -7.37
N GLY A 167 -8.78 -5.65 -6.85
CA GLY A 167 -8.84 -4.58 -5.87
C GLY A 167 -8.97 -4.98 -4.41
N TYR A 168 -8.98 -6.29 -4.10
CA TYR A 168 -8.85 -6.79 -2.74
C TYR A 168 -7.46 -7.37 -2.50
N GLU A 169 -6.88 -7.04 -1.35
CA GLU A 169 -5.61 -7.55 -0.86
C GLU A 169 -5.85 -8.45 0.36
N VAL A 170 -5.10 -9.55 0.48
CA VAL A 170 -4.99 -10.29 1.73
C VAL A 170 -3.89 -9.63 2.57
N SER A 171 -4.26 -8.73 3.47
CA SER A 171 -3.29 -7.95 4.23
C SER A 171 -2.71 -8.67 5.45
N SER A 172 -3.36 -9.75 5.91
CA SER A 172 -2.77 -10.62 6.94
C SER A 172 -3.38 -12.01 6.95
N VAL A 173 -2.57 -13.02 7.27
CA VAL A 173 -3.01 -14.36 7.66
C VAL A 173 -2.33 -14.74 8.97
N THR A 174 -3.11 -15.00 10.02
CA THR A 174 -2.60 -15.38 11.35
C THR A 174 -3.34 -16.59 11.91
N PHE A 175 -2.74 -17.25 12.90
CA PHE A 175 -3.38 -18.31 13.67
C PHE A 175 -3.54 -17.91 15.13
N GLU A 176 -4.73 -18.16 15.69
CA GLU A 176 -5.03 -18.07 17.12
C GLU A 176 -5.46 -19.46 17.60
N GLY A 177 -4.54 -20.21 18.20
CA GLY A 177 -4.74 -21.64 18.44
C GLY A 177 -4.91 -22.39 17.12
N ASN A 178 -6.06 -23.05 16.92
CA ASN A 178 -6.38 -23.76 15.67
C ASN A 178 -7.19 -22.91 14.69
N ASP A 179 -7.54 -21.67 15.06
CA ASP A 179 -8.36 -20.82 14.21
C ASP A 179 -7.46 -19.96 13.30
N MET A 180 -7.77 -19.92 12.01
CA MET A 180 -7.07 -19.05 11.06
C MET A 180 -7.87 -17.76 10.86
N LEU A 181 -7.21 -16.61 10.98
CA LEU A 181 -7.79 -15.30 10.70
C LEU A 181 -7.16 -14.74 9.43
N VAL A 182 -8.02 -14.36 8.48
CA VAL A 182 -7.64 -13.84 7.17
C VAL A 182 -8.21 -12.44 7.05
N ARG A 183 -7.36 -11.43 6.99
CA ARG A 183 -7.77 -10.05 6.80
C ARG A 183 -7.70 -9.67 5.34
N LEU A 184 -8.82 -9.14 4.85
CA LEU A 184 -8.98 -8.60 3.52
C LEU A 184 -9.11 -7.08 3.61
N PHE A 185 -8.43 -6.39 2.70
CA PHE A 185 -8.53 -4.96 2.49
C PHE A 185 -9.02 -4.67 1.07
N ASN A 186 -10.08 -3.87 0.92
CA ASN A 186 -10.55 -3.42 -0.39
C ASN A 186 -9.83 -2.13 -0.80
N ALA A 187 -8.70 -2.24 -1.48
CA ALA A 187 -7.89 -1.09 -1.90
C ALA A 187 -8.51 -0.32 -3.06
N GLU A 188 -9.00 -1.02 -4.08
CA GLU A 188 -9.33 -0.43 -5.40
C GLU A 188 -10.72 -0.84 -5.90
N GLY A 189 -11.28 -1.90 -5.30
CA GLY A 189 -12.54 -2.49 -5.71
C GLY A 189 -13.75 -1.60 -5.43
N ASP A 190 -14.89 -2.11 -5.90
CA ASP A 190 -16.22 -1.62 -5.55
C ASP A 190 -16.75 -2.35 -4.30
N ASN A 191 -18.01 -2.08 -3.96
CA ASN A 191 -18.66 -2.69 -2.80
C ASN A 191 -19.29 -4.06 -3.14
N VAL A 192 -19.05 -4.60 -4.35
CA VAL A 192 -19.62 -5.88 -4.77
C VAL A 192 -18.88 -7.01 -4.08
N ALA A 193 -19.63 -8.01 -3.61
CA ALA A 193 -19.06 -9.16 -2.94
C ALA A 193 -18.06 -9.90 -3.85
N ARG A 194 -16.91 -10.26 -3.28
CA ARG A 194 -15.87 -11.08 -3.92
C ARG A 194 -15.89 -12.48 -3.34
N LYS A 195 -15.54 -13.44 -4.19
CA LYS A 195 -15.47 -14.85 -3.80
C LYS A 195 -14.10 -15.14 -3.20
N LEU A 196 -14.08 -15.55 -1.94
CA LEU A 196 -12.89 -16.02 -1.24
C LEU A 196 -12.87 -17.55 -1.30
N ALA A 197 -12.07 -18.13 -2.18
CA ALA A 197 -11.86 -19.57 -2.28
C ALA A 197 -10.71 -20.00 -1.35
N PHE A 198 -10.82 -21.21 -0.80
CA PHE A 198 -9.82 -21.77 0.12
C PHE A 198 -9.70 -23.29 -0.05
N ASP A 199 -8.50 -23.81 0.20
CA ASP A 199 -8.15 -25.23 -0.01
C ASP A 199 -7.73 -25.94 1.29
N PHE A 200 -8.55 -25.80 2.33
CA PHE A 200 -8.37 -26.42 3.63
C PHE A 200 -9.71 -26.74 4.31
N LYS A 201 -9.68 -27.59 5.34
CA LYS A 201 -10.84 -27.96 6.15
C LYS A 201 -11.05 -26.95 7.27
N THR A 202 -12.31 -26.64 7.56
CA THR A 202 -12.72 -25.74 8.64
C THR A 202 -14.09 -26.20 9.16
N ASP A 203 -14.34 -26.04 10.45
CA ASP A 203 -15.64 -26.38 11.05
C ASP A 203 -16.66 -25.26 10.80
N LYS A 204 -16.17 -24.01 10.72
CA LYS A 204 -16.98 -22.81 10.64
C LYS A 204 -16.25 -21.68 9.92
N VAL A 205 -17.01 -20.79 9.30
CA VAL A 205 -16.46 -19.55 8.72
C VAL A 205 -17.28 -18.36 9.21
N GLU A 206 -16.62 -17.39 9.83
CA GLU A 206 -17.27 -16.21 10.41
C GLU A 206 -16.59 -14.94 9.96
N LEU A 207 -17.38 -13.89 9.75
CA LEU A 207 -16.83 -12.54 9.67
C LEU A 207 -16.72 -11.99 11.09
N VAL A 208 -15.54 -11.51 11.45
CA VAL A 208 -15.23 -10.94 12.76
C VAL A 208 -14.70 -9.51 12.63
N GLU A 209 -15.00 -8.70 13.64
CA GLU A 209 -14.45 -7.36 13.79
C GLU A 209 -12.97 -7.43 14.24
N LEU A 210 -12.26 -6.31 14.20
CA LEU A 210 -10.82 -6.26 14.57
C LEU A 210 -10.53 -6.70 16.02
N ASN A 211 -11.51 -6.59 16.90
CA ASN A 211 -11.43 -7.03 18.30
C ASN A 211 -11.83 -8.51 18.49
N GLY A 212 -12.09 -9.25 17.42
CA GLY A 212 -12.47 -10.66 17.46
C GLY A 212 -13.97 -10.92 17.65
N ASN A 213 -14.80 -9.89 17.85
CA ASN A 213 -16.24 -10.07 18.00
C ASN A 213 -16.85 -10.60 16.70
N LYS A 214 -17.69 -11.62 16.81
CA LYS A 214 -18.49 -12.13 15.69
C LYS A 214 -19.40 -11.03 15.16
N LYS A 215 -19.36 -10.83 13.84
CA LYS A 215 -20.31 -10.00 13.10
C LYS A 215 -21.39 -10.85 12.44
N GLU A 216 -20.99 -11.86 11.69
CA GLU A 216 -21.90 -12.79 11.01
C GLU A 216 -21.21 -14.11 10.71
N GLU A 217 -22.02 -15.11 10.37
CA GLU A 217 -21.54 -16.42 9.90
C GLU A 217 -21.66 -16.49 8.39
N LEU A 218 -20.59 -16.90 7.71
CA LEU A 218 -20.54 -16.93 6.26
C LEU A 218 -20.91 -18.31 5.74
N GLN A 219 -21.79 -18.34 4.73
CA GLN A 219 -22.22 -19.58 4.11
C GLN A 219 -21.15 -20.11 3.16
N VAL A 220 -20.63 -21.30 3.46
CA VAL A 220 -19.66 -21.99 2.61
C VAL A 220 -20.38 -22.65 1.44
N THR A 221 -19.93 -22.32 0.24
CA THR A 221 -20.39 -22.93 -1.02
C THR A 221 -19.29 -23.78 -1.62
N LYS A 222 -19.66 -24.87 -2.29
CA LYS A 222 -18.73 -25.75 -3.01
C LYS A 222 -19.00 -25.69 -4.50
N ASN A 223 -17.94 -25.64 -5.31
CA ASN A 223 -18.07 -25.80 -6.76
C ASN A 223 -18.22 -27.31 -7.12
N ALA A 224 -18.45 -27.60 -8.41
CA ALA A 224 -18.60 -28.98 -8.91
C ALA A 224 -17.37 -29.89 -8.65
N LYS A 225 -16.19 -29.31 -8.44
CA LYS A 225 -14.94 -30.02 -8.09
C LYS A 225 -14.70 -30.10 -6.58
N GLY A 226 -15.67 -29.70 -5.76
CA GLY A 226 -15.59 -29.72 -4.29
C GLY A 226 -14.85 -28.53 -3.65
N GLY A 227 -14.32 -27.59 -4.44
CA GLY A 227 -13.60 -26.43 -3.94
C GLY A 227 -14.51 -25.48 -3.17
N ALA A 228 -14.11 -25.15 -1.93
CA ALA A 228 -14.90 -24.37 -0.98
C ALA A 228 -14.65 -22.86 -1.13
N SER A 229 -15.67 -22.06 -0.85
CA SER A 229 -15.59 -20.61 -0.89
C SER A 229 -16.69 -19.90 -0.10
N VAL A 230 -16.43 -18.67 0.30
CA VAL A 230 -17.42 -17.73 0.86
C VAL A 230 -17.47 -16.44 0.04
N LEU A 231 -18.55 -15.68 0.18
CA LEU A 231 -18.65 -14.32 -0.37
C LEU A 231 -18.33 -13.30 0.72
N VAL A 232 -17.49 -12.32 0.39
CA VAL A 232 -17.13 -11.23 1.31
C VAL A 232 -17.27 -9.90 0.60
N SER A 233 -17.90 -8.92 1.23
CA SER A 233 -17.98 -7.54 0.74
C SER A 233 -17.42 -6.57 1.78
N ALA A 234 -16.68 -5.58 1.28
CA ALA A 234 -16.19 -4.44 2.02
C ALA A 234 -16.41 -3.19 1.16
N PRO A 235 -16.76 -2.03 1.76
CA PRO A 235 -16.68 -0.79 1.02
C PRO A 235 -15.23 -0.56 0.55
N ARG A 236 -15.03 0.28 -0.47
CA ARG A 236 -13.67 0.76 -0.80
C ARG A 236 -13.00 1.33 0.46
N PHE A 237 -11.73 0.98 0.65
CA PHE A 237 -10.92 1.20 1.85
C PHE A 237 -11.41 0.50 3.13
N GLY A 238 -12.33 -0.44 2.98
CA GLY A 238 -12.86 -1.24 4.08
C GLY A 238 -12.02 -2.47 4.39
N LEU A 239 -11.95 -2.81 5.67
CA LEU A 239 -11.35 -4.05 6.17
C LEU A 239 -12.42 -5.09 6.53
N ARG A 240 -12.10 -6.36 6.30
CA ARG A 240 -12.89 -7.52 6.71
C ARG A 240 -11.96 -8.61 7.22
N THR A 241 -12.25 -9.20 8.38
CA THR A 241 -11.50 -10.35 8.89
C THR A 241 -12.39 -11.58 8.84
N VAL A 242 -11.99 -12.57 8.06
CA VAL A 242 -12.66 -13.87 7.98
C VAL A 242 -11.94 -14.84 8.89
N LYS A 243 -12.66 -15.38 9.87
CA LYS A 243 -12.19 -16.40 10.79
C LYS A 243 -12.63 -17.78 10.31
N PHE A 244 -11.68 -18.70 10.22
CA PHE A 244 -11.89 -20.11 9.90
C PHE A 244 -11.61 -20.94 11.16
N THR A 245 -12.66 -21.49 11.78
CA THR A 245 -12.53 -22.24 13.04
C THR A 245 -11.93 -23.63 12.80
N ASN A 246 -10.91 -23.99 13.59
CA ASN A 246 -10.20 -25.26 13.49
C ASN A 246 -9.66 -25.55 12.06
N ALA A 247 -9.01 -24.56 11.45
CA ALA A 247 -8.46 -24.67 10.10
C ALA A 247 -7.34 -25.72 10.01
N LYS A 248 -7.45 -26.66 9.07
CA LYS A 248 -6.51 -27.79 8.91
C LYS A 248 -6.28 -28.12 7.44
N SER A 249 -5.06 -28.50 7.07
CA SER A 249 -4.75 -28.97 5.71
C SER A 249 -5.63 -30.15 5.30
N ASN A 250 -5.92 -30.25 4.00
CA ASN A 250 -6.71 -31.34 3.43
C ASN A 250 -6.07 -32.72 3.61
#